data_AF-H0F025-F1
#
_entry.id   AF-H0F025-F1
#
_cell.length_a   1.000
_cell.length_b   1.000
_cell.length_c   1.000
_cell.angle_alpha   90.00
_cell.angle_beta   90.00
_cell.angle_gamma   90.00
#
_symmetry.space_group_name_H-M   'P 1'
#
loop_
_entity.id
_entity.type
_entity.pdbx_description
1 polymer ?
#
loop_
_entity_poly.entity_id
_entity_poly.type
_entity_poly.pdbx_seq_one_letter_code
_entity_poly.pdbx_strand_id
1 'polypeptide(L)'
;MQKKYSRSTVAVVMAYKRASNEWHFWVDIDGFIVDATAHQFAEYEHPLVCVGPSPLEARFPDVERLQPEAALLRMAAIDLGVKQSINASLDRELAD
;
A
#
# COMPACT_ATOMS: atom_id res chain seq x y z
N MET A 1 10.50 17.45 11.37
CA MET A 1 10.83 16.03 11.68
C MET A 1 11.89 15.40 10.75
N GLN A 2 12.67 16.17 9.99
CA GLN A 2 13.75 15.64 9.15
C GLN A 2 15.11 15.91 9.80
N LYS A 3 15.68 14.95 10.53
CA LYS A 3 17.13 14.97 10.87
C LYS A 3 17.69 13.65 11.41
N LYS A 4 16.87 12.66 11.75
CA LYS A 4 17.36 11.43 12.41
C LYS A 4 17.93 10.37 11.45
N TYR A 5 17.50 10.34 10.19
CA TYR A 5 17.89 9.31 9.20
C TYR A 5 18.28 9.90 7.84
N SER A 6 19.07 10.98 7.82
CA SER A 6 19.42 11.71 6.58
C SER A 6 20.21 10.92 5.54
N ARG A 7 20.68 9.71 5.88
CA ARG A 7 21.46 8.84 5.01
C ARG A 7 20.67 7.64 4.48
N SER A 8 19.48 7.40 5.00
CA SER A 8 18.64 6.30 4.56
C SER A 8 17.66 6.74 3.51
N THR A 9 17.50 5.91 2.49
CA THR A 9 16.46 6.02 1.49
C THR A 9 15.24 5.30 2.00
N VAL A 10 14.14 6.04 2.18
CA VAL A 10 12.85 5.48 2.57
C VAL A 10 11.88 5.64 1.41
N ALA A 11 11.27 4.55 0.98
CA ALA A 11 10.19 4.56 0.02
C ALA A 11 8.98 3.83 0.58
N VAL A 12 7.79 4.33 0.26
CA VAL A 12 6.55 3.57 0.42
C VAL A 12 6.30 2.86 -0.89
N VAL A 13 6.12 1.55 -0.81
CA VAL A 13 5.81 0.71 -1.95
C VAL A 13 4.31 0.53 -2.03
N MET A 14 3.73 0.92 -3.16
CA MET A 14 2.34 0.72 -3.51
C MET A 14 2.26 -0.44 -4.51
N ALA A 15 1.58 -1.51 -4.12
CA ALA A 15 1.45 -2.69 -4.96
C ALA A 15 -0.03 -2.95 -5.28
N TYR A 16 -0.31 -3.29 -6.52
CA TYR A 16 -1.66 -3.44 -7.03
C TYR A 16 -1.84 -4.77 -7.76
N LYS A 17 -3.00 -5.38 -7.53
CA LYS A 17 -3.42 -6.61 -8.19
C LYS A 17 -4.72 -6.34 -8.94
N ARG A 18 -4.61 -6.11 -10.25
CA ARG A 18 -5.75 -5.81 -11.16
C ARG A 18 -6.87 -6.83 -11.08
N ALA A 19 -6.53 -8.13 -11.03
CA ALA A 19 -7.49 -9.22 -11.10
C ALA A 19 -8.53 -9.19 -9.96
N SER A 20 -8.13 -8.73 -8.77
CA SER A 20 -9.00 -8.60 -7.60
C SER A 20 -9.27 -7.15 -7.22
N ASN A 21 -8.74 -6.18 -7.97
CA ASN A 21 -8.76 -4.76 -7.63
C ASN A 21 -8.28 -4.48 -6.19
N GLU A 22 -7.19 -5.12 -5.79
CA GLU A 22 -6.64 -5.04 -4.43
C GLU A 22 -5.36 -4.20 -4.41
N TRP A 23 -5.27 -3.30 -3.43
CA TRP A 23 -4.05 -2.57 -3.12
C TRP A 23 -3.40 -3.13 -1.85
N HIS A 24 -2.07 -3.17 -1.84
CA HIS A 24 -1.28 -3.48 -0.66
C HIS A 24 -0.07 -2.56 -0.58
N PHE A 25 0.43 -2.34 0.64
CA PHE A 25 1.44 -1.33 0.90
C PHE A 25 2.49 -1.84 1.88
N TRP A 26 3.74 -1.50 1.64
CA TRP A 26 4.85 -1.73 2.58
C TRP A 26 5.89 -0.62 2.50
N VAL A 27 6.87 -0.65 3.40
CA VAL A 27 7.99 0.31 3.41
C VAL A 27 9.26 -0.39 2.96
N ASP A 28 10.04 0.28 2.11
CA ASP A 28 11.39 -0.10 1.71
C ASP A 28 12.37 0.91 2.32
N ILE A 29 13.28 0.43 3.17
CA ILE A 29 14.31 1.22 3.84
C ILE A 29 15.66 0.65 3.42
N ASP A 30 16.36 1.33 2.52
CA ASP A 30 17.67 0.90 2.01
C ASP A 30 17.68 -0.57 1.51
N GLY A 31 16.58 -1.04 0.90
CA GLY A 31 16.43 -2.42 0.44
C GLY A 31 15.93 -3.41 1.49
N PHE A 32 15.65 -2.96 2.72
CA PHE A 32 14.93 -3.73 3.73
C PHE A 32 13.45 -3.45 3.66
N ILE A 33 12.66 -4.51 3.47
CA ILE A 33 11.21 -4.46 3.48
C ILE A 33 10.70 -4.55 4.91
N VAL A 34 9.82 -3.61 5.26
CA VAL A 34 9.02 -3.65 6.48
C VAL A 34 7.56 -3.58 6.08
N ASP A 35 6.85 -4.66 6.33
CA ASP A 35 5.42 -4.79 6.07
C ASP A 35 4.71 -5.17 7.38
N ALA A 36 4.12 -4.16 8.01
CA ALA A 36 3.42 -4.31 9.27
C ALA A 36 2.13 -5.12 9.15
N THR A 37 1.58 -5.25 7.94
CA THR A 37 0.26 -5.84 7.69
C THR A 37 0.33 -7.12 6.85
N ALA A 38 1.52 -7.66 6.60
CA ALA A 38 1.72 -8.95 5.91
C ALA A 38 0.87 -10.08 6.50
N HIS A 39 0.59 -10.05 7.81
CA HIS A 39 -0.28 -11.00 8.51
C HIS A 39 -1.75 -11.00 8.06
N GLN A 40 -2.16 -10.04 7.21
CA GLN A 40 -3.47 -10.05 6.55
C GLN A 40 -3.56 -11.13 5.46
N PHE A 41 -2.43 -11.68 5.03
CA PHE A 41 -2.36 -12.77 4.06
C PHE A 41 -2.10 -14.10 4.77
N ALA A 42 -2.86 -15.13 4.41
CA ALA A 42 -2.84 -16.44 5.07
C ALA A 42 -1.46 -17.12 5.06
N GLU A 43 -0.60 -16.75 4.11
CA GLU A 43 0.77 -17.26 3.96
C GLU A 43 1.74 -16.71 5.03
N TYR A 44 1.37 -15.68 5.78
CA TYR A 44 2.22 -15.05 6.81
C TYR A 44 1.47 -14.91 8.13
N GLU A 45 2.04 -15.42 9.22
CA GLU A 45 1.41 -15.32 10.56
C GLU A 45 1.73 -14.00 11.28
N HIS A 46 2.75 -13.27 10.81
CA HIS A 46 3.33 -12.12 11.48
C HIS A 46 3.67 -10.99 10.49
N PRO A 47 3.88 -9.75 10.97
CA PRO A 47 4.55 -8.73 10.18
C PRO A 47 5.84 -9.24 9.53
N LEU A 48 6.14 -8.74 8.34
CA LEU A 48 7.29 -9.18 7.55
C LEU A 48 8.40 -8.14 7.64
N VAL A 49 9.60 -8.61 8.00
CA VAL A 49 10.85 -7.83 7.91
C VAL A 49 11.88 -8.69 7.19
N CYS A 50 12.28 -8.27 5.99
CA CYS A 50 13.19 -9.05 5.16
C CYS A 50 14.04 -8.16 4.25
N VAL A 51 15.08 -8.75 3.65
CA VAL A 51 15.78 -8.12 2.52
C VAL A 51 14.89 -8.23 1.29
N GLY A 52 14.81 -7.18 0.49
CA GLY A 52 13.99 -7.13 -0.71
C GLY A 52 14.44 -8.09 -1.82
N PRO A 53 13.56 -8.37 -2.81
CA PRO A 53 12.21 -7.82 -2.95
C PRO A 53 11.23 -8.39 -1.92
N SER A 54 10.07 -7.75 -1.74
CA SER A 54 9.04 -8.30 -0.86
C SER A 54 8.53 -9.64 -1.40
N PRO A 55 8.42 -10.69 -0.58
CA PRO A 55 7.75 -11.94 -0.95
C PRO A 55 6.34 -11.76 -1.51
N LEU A 56 5.65 -10.66 -1.17
CA LEU A 56 4.33 -10.33 -1.68
C LEU A 56 4.34 -9.71 -3.09
N GLU A 57 5.50 -9.33 -3.66
CA GLU A 57 5.57 -8.85 -5.05
C GLU A 57 5.08 -9.92 -6.06
N ALA A 58 5.23 -11.21 -5.73
CA ALA A 58 4.68 -12.28 -6.57
C ALA A 58 3.14 -12.28 -6.64
N ARG A 59 2.46 -11.72 -5.64
CA ARG A 59 1.00 -11.61 -5.57
C ARG A 59 0.49 -10.30 -6.18
N PHE A 60 1.30 -9.24 -6.12
CA PHE A 60 0.95 -7.90 -6.61
C PHE A 60 1.92 -7.48 -7.74
N PRO A 61 1.56 -7.72 -9.01
CA PRO A 61 2.47 -7.55 -10.14
C PRO A 61 2.74 -6.09 -10.49
N ASP A 62 1.84 -5.16 -10.16
CA ASP A 62 2.01 -3.74 -10.44
C ASP A 62 2.59 -3.05 -9.20
N VAL A 63 3.88 -2.70 -9.23
CA VAL A 63 4.60 -2.13 -8.07
C VAL A 63 5.14 -0.75 -8.39
N GLU A 64 4.80 0.23 -7.56
CA GLU A 64 5.33 1.60 -7.60
C GLU A 64 6.04 1.92 -6.28
N ARG A 65 7.20 2.59 -6.35
CA ARG A 65 7.95 3.06 -5.18
C ARG A 65 7.89 4.57 -5.13
N LEU A 66 7.33 5.13 -4.05
CA LEU A 66 7.09 6.55 -3.89
C LEU A 66 7.83 7.10 -2.67
N GLN A 67 8.19 8.39 -2.73
CA GLN A 67 8.58 9.11 -1.53
C GLN A 67 7.40 9.17 -0.55
N PRO A 68 7.64 9.14 0.78
CA PRO A 68 6.57 9.08 1.77
C PRO A 68 5.50 10.15 1.60
N GLU A 69 5.88 11.39 1.28
CA GLU A 69 4.94 12.49 1.09
C GLU A 69 4.03 12.27 -0.14
N ALA A 70 4.59 11.77 -1.24
CA ALA A 70 3.83 11.46 -2.45
C ALA A 70 2.87 10.27 -2.22
N ALA A 71 3.32 9.26 -1.46
CA ALA A 71 2.49 8.11 -1.12
C ALA A 71 1.28 8.51 -0.27
N LEU A 72 1.47 9.38 0.73
CA LEU A 72 0.37 9.89 1.56
C LEU A 72 -0.69 10.62 0.73
N LEU A 73 -0.26 11.47 -0.22
CA LEU A 73 -1.19 12.15 -1.14
C LEU A 73 -1.96 11.15 -2.01
N ARG A 74 -1.26 10.13 -2.53
CA ARG A 74 -1.86 9.10 -3.38
C ARG A 74 -2.88 8.23 -2.63
N MET A 75 -2.54 7.80 -1.41
CA MET A 75 -3.43 7.05 -0.53
C MET A 75 -4.70 7.84 -0.20
N ALA A 76 -4.56 9.13 0.14
CA ALA A 76 -5.71 10.00 0.40
C ALA A 76 -6.64 10.13 -0.81
N ALA A 77 -6.08 10.17 -2.03
CA ALA A 77 -6.87 10.20 -3.26
C ALA A 77 -7.64 8.88 -3.49
N ILE A 78 -7.03 7.73 -3.20
CA ILE A 78 -7.69 6.41 -3.27
C ILE A 78 -8.86 6.36 -2.30
N ASP A 79 -8.64 6.72 -1.04
CA ASP A 79 -9.69 6.71 0.00
C ASP A 79 -10.88 7.60 -0.36
N LEU A 80 -10.61 8.79 -0.92
CA LEU A 80 -11.66 9.70 -1.36
C LEU A 80 -12.48 9.10 -2.50
N GLY A 81 -11.82 8.48 -3.49
CA GLY A 81 -12.50 7.80 -4.60
C GLY A 81 -13.38 6.64 -4.15
N VAL A 82 -12.92 5.85 -3.16
CA VAL A 82 -13.71 4.77 -2.56
C VAL A 82 -14.96 5.34 -1.87
N LYS A 83 -14.83 6.39 -1.06
CA LYS A 83 -15.97 7.04 -0.38
C LYS A 83 -17.01 7.56 -1.37
N GLN A 84 -16.57 8.20 -2.45
CA GLN A 84 -17.47 8.71 -3.49
C GLN A 84 -18.22 7.57 -4.20
N SER A 85 -17.54 6.45 -4.48
CA SER A 85 -18.13 5.28 -5.13
C SER A 85 -19.21 4.60 -4.27
N ILE A 86 -18.99 4.56 -2.95
CA ILE A 86 -19.97 4.03 -1.98
C ILE A 86 -21.22 4.91 -1.95
N ASN A 87 -21.04 6.23 -1.79
CA ASN A 87 -22.18 7.16 -1.76
C ASN A 87 -23.02 7.07 -3.05
N ALA A 88 -22.38 7.06 -4.22
CA ALA A 88 -23.07 6.91 -5.49
C ALA A 88 -23.82 5.57 -5.65
N SER A 89 -23.42 4.53 -4.91
CA SER A 89 -24.12 3.23 -4.92
C SER A 89 -25.33 3.27 -3.99
N LEU A 90 -25.17 3.85 -2.79
CA LEU A 90 -26.28 4.08 -1.85
C LEU A 90 -27.38 4.98 -2.44
N ASP A 91 -26.98 6.07 -3.12
CA ASP A 91 -27.92 6.99 -3.76
C ASP A 91 -28.76 6.30 -4.85
N ARG A 92 -28.19 5.30 -5.53
CA ARG A 92 -28.92 4.48 -6.53
C ARG A 92 -29.90 3.53 -5.85
N GLU A 93 -29.49 2.84 -4.78
CA GLU A 93 -30.35 1.92 -4.05
C GLU A 93 -31.53 2.62 -3.34
N LEU A 94 -31.38 3.89 -2.95
CA LEU A 94 -32.43 4.70 -2.32
C LEU A 94 -33.36 5.39 -3.33
N ALA A 95 -32.98 5.41 -4.61
CA ALA A 95 -33.78 5.99 -5.69
C ALA A 95 -34.72 4.97 -6.38
N ASP A 96 -34.53 3.67 -6.09
CA ASP A 96 -35.38 2.54 -6.49
C ASP A 96 -36.39 2.18 -5.39
#